data_AF-A0A835LCQ0-F1
#
_entry.id   AF-A0A835LCQ0-F1
#
_cell.length_a   1.000
_cell.length_b   1.000
_cell.length_c   1.000
_cell.angle_alpha   90.00
_cell.angle_beta   90.00
_cell.angle_gamma   90.00
#
_symmetry.space_group_name_H-M   'P 1'
#
loop_
_entity.id
_entity.type
_entity.pdbx_description
1 polymer ?
#
loop_
_entity_poly.entity_id
_entity_poly.type
_entity_poly.pdbx_seq_one_letter_code
_entity_poly.pdbx_strand_id
1 'polypeptide(L)'
;MADALAEMTKRSSYFQQIEEDVQKHAKTVMEMKTAITSFQATEMAELLKFQKHVESHLEKLTDETQVLARFEDFPNKKLETLRTAAALYSKLDAILTNLTTWKIETPIGSLLDRVENYFNKIKGEMDALDRSKDDDAKRFQSHKITFDFHILVRIKESMVDLSSSCMEFTLKERREAKAASDGEAGSKTEKKLKACTKMLWRAFQLAFRVYTFAGGHDDRADMLSRELAQEIENEPHH
;
A
#
# COMPACT_ATOMS: atom_id res chain seq x y z
N MET A 1 40.34 26.63 22.88
CA MET A 1 40.10 25.29 22.30
C MET A 1 38.91 25.27 21.35
N ALA A 2 37.80 25.97 21.64
CA ALA A 2 36.68 26.11 20.69
C ALA A 2 37.07 26.85 19.39
N ASP A 3 37.88 27.92 19.46
CA ASP A 3 38.34 28.66 18.28
C ASP A 3 39.22 27.84 17.33
N ALA A 4 40.13 27.01 17.86
CA ALA A 4 40.99 26.17 17.03
C ALA A 4 40.21 25.07 16.29
N LEU A 5 39.15 24.52 16.91
CA LEU A 5 38.24 23.57 16.28
C LEU A 5 37.33 24.25 15.24
N ALA A 6 36.88 25.49 15.49
CA ALA A 6 36.13 26.30 14.53
C ALA A 6 36.98 26.68 13.30
N GLU A 7 38.28 26.90 13.49
CA GLU A 7 39.22 27.24 12.42
C GLU A 7 39.63 26.00 11.60
N MET A 8 39.78 24.83 12.23
CA MET A 8 39.99 23.55 11.53
C MET A 8 38.74 23.09 10.75
N THR A 9 37.54 23.32 11.27
CA THR A 9 36.29 23.02 10.55
C THR A 9 36.06 23.95 9.36
N LYS A 10 36.39 25.25 9.44
CA LYS A 10 36.37 26.18 8.30
C LYS A 10 37.33 25.83 7.14
N ARG A 11 38.38 25.05 7.42
CA ARG A 11 39.34 24.57 6.41
C ARG A 11 38.95 23.23 5.79
N SER A 12 37.92 22.57 6.31
CA SER A 12 37.41 21.34 5.74
C SER A 12 36.59 21.66 4.48
N SER A 13 36.92 21.00 3.37
CA SER A 13 36.17 21.10 2.12
C SER A 13 34.67 20.83 2.31
N TYR A 14 34.32 19.97 3.26
CA TYR A 14 32.93 19.65 3.60
C TYR A 14 32.15 20.86 4.15
N PHE A 15 32.72 21.61 5.10
CA PHE A 15 32.03 22.79 5.65
C PHE A 15 32.01 23.95 4.66
N GLN A 16 33.00 24.05 3.77
CA GLN A 16 32.99 25.02 2.68
C GLN A 16 31.88 24.71 1.67
N GLN A 17 31.68 23.44 1.31
CA GLN A 17 30.58 23.00 0.45
C GLN A 17 29.21 23.29 1.08
N ILE A 18 29.05 23.08 2.39
CA ILE A 18 27.80 23.44 3.09
C ILE A 18 27.56 24.95 3.03
N GLU A 19 28.58 25.77 3.27
CA GLU A 19 28.44 27.22 3.24
C GLU A 19 28.16 27.73 1.81
N GLU A 20 28.79 27.13 0.80
CA GLU A 20 28.48 27.38 -0.62
C GLU A 20 27.04 27.00 -0.95
N ASP A 21 26.56 25.85 -0.51
CA ASP A 21 25.18 25.41 -0.72
C ASP A 21 24.18 26.34 -0.01
N VAL A 22 24.48 26.78 1.22
CA VAL A 22 23.68 27.76 1.94
C VAL A 22 23.57 29.05 1.13
N GLN A 23 24.67 29.58 0.60
CA GLN A 23 24.65 30.81 -0.19
C GLN A 23 23.94 30.63 -1.54
N LYS A 24 24.26 29.55 -2.26
CA LYS A 24 23.74 29.25 -3.59
C LYS A 24 22.25 28.95 -3.58
N HIS A 25 21.78 28.23 -2.57
CA HIS A 25 20.39 27.81 -2.44
C HIS A 25 19.57 28.68 -1.47
N ALA A 26 20.15 29.72 -0.85
CA ALA A 26 19.49 30.58 0.13
C ALA A 26 18.09 31.04 -0.30
N LYS A 27 17.98 31.58 -1.53
CA LYS A 27 16.71 32.09 -2.05
C LYS A 27 15.66 30.98 -2.14
N THR A 28 16.03 29.84 -2.70
CA THR A 28 15.16 28.67 -2.85
C THR A 28 14.76 28.10 -1.49
N VAL A 29 15.69 27.99 -0.54
CA VAL A 29 15.41 27.47 0.81
C VAL A 29 14.47 28.41 1.58
N MET A 30 14.61 29.73 1.44
CA MET A 30 13.70 30.70 2.04
C MET A 30 12.31 30.70 1.40
N GLU A 31 12.22 30.54 0.09
CA GLU A 31 10.95 30.32 -0.63
C GLU A 31 10.28 29.03 -0.15
N MET A 32 11.02 27.93 -0.06
CA MET A 32 10.53 26.65 0.48
C MET A 32 10.09 26.76 1.94
N LYS A 33 10.86 27.44 2.80
CA LYS A 33 10.49 27.70 4.20
C LYS A 33 9.09 28.33 4.27
N THR A 34 8.86 29.35 3.45
CA THR A 34 7.58 30.07 3.39
C THR A 34 6.48 29.17 2.83
N ALA A 35 6.77 28.43 1.76
CA ALA A 35 5.85 27.50 1.14
C ALA A 35 5.43 26.38 2.10
N ILE A 36 6.37 25.69 2.74
CA ILE A 36 6.11 24.62 3.72
C ILE A 36 5.30 25.17 4.89
N THR A 37 5.65 26.35 5.42
CA THR A 37 4.92 26.95 6.56
C THR A 37 3.47 27.26 6.21
N SER A 38 3.21 27.81 5.02
CA SER A 38 1.87 28.21 4.57
C SER A 38 1.04 27.07 3.97
N PHE A 39 1.69 25.99 3.50
CA PHE A 39 1.02 24.87 2.83
C PHE A 39 -0.02 24.20 3.73
N GLN A 40 -1.20 23.94 3.19
CA GLN A 40 -2.26 23.18 3.83
C GLN A 40 -2.72 22.17 2.80
N ALA A 41 -2.57 20.88 3.13
CA ALA A 41 -3.01 19.83 2.23
C ALA A 41 -4.49 19.58 2.45
N THR A 42 -5.30 19.87 1.43
CA THR A 42 -6.71 19.44 1.36
C THR A 42 -6.84 18.13 0.61
N GLU A 43 -6.01 17.92 -0.42
CA GLU A 43 -6.04 16.74 -1.28
C GLU A 43 -4.71 15.96 -1.28
N MET A 44 -4.79 14.63 -1.42
CA MET A 44 -3.60 13.76 -1.44
C MET A 44 -2.73 13.99 -2.67
N ALA A 45 -3.33 14.27 -3.84
CA ALA A 45 -2.58 14.59 -5.04
C ALA A 45 -1.75 15.87 -4.90
N GLU A 46 -2.29 16.88 -4.19
CA GLU A 46 -1.57 18.12 -3.89
C GLU A 46 -0.45 17.88 -2.89
N LEU A 47 -0.69 17.09 -1.84
CA LEU A 47 0.32 16.67 -0.88
C LEU A 47 1.52 16.00 -1.58
N LEU A 48 1.27 15.02 -2.44
CA LEU A 48 2.32 14.31 -3.18
C LEU A 48 3.08 15.23 -4.14
N LYS A 49 2.37 16.08 -4.88
CA LYS A 49 2.99 17.03 -5.81
C LYS A 49 3.86 18.04 -5.08
N PHE A 50 3.38 18.55 -3.96
CA PHE A 50 4.11 19.50 -3.13
C PHE A 50 5.34 18.86 -2.50
N GLN A 51 5.19 17.67 -1.91
CA GLN A 51 6.32 16.94 -1.33
C GLN A 51 7.39 16.67 -2.39
N LYS A 52 7.01 16.17 -3.57
CA LYS A 52 7.95 15.95 -4.68
C LYS A 52 8.67 17.23 -5.12
N HIS A 53 7.95 18.35 -5.17
CA HIS A 53 8.55 19.65 -5.49
C HIS A 53 9.59 20.04 -4.44
N VAL A 54 9.29 19.89 -3.15
CA VAL A 54 10.24 20.19 -2.07
C VAL A 54 11.46 19.27 -2.15
N GLU A 55 11.28 17.95 -2.30
CA GLU A 55 12.41 17.01 -2.39
C GLU A 55 13.33 17.31 -3.59
N SER A 56 12.78 17.73 -4.74
CA SER A 56 13.59 18.07 -5.93
C SER A 56 14.52 19.28 -5.73
N HIS A 57 14.33 20.04 -4.66
CA HIS A 57 15.22 21.11 -4.26
C HIS A 57 16.17 20.67 -3.13
N LEU A 58 15.69 19.84 -2.21
CA LEU A 58 16.50 19.32 -1.11
C LEU A 58 17.55 18.30 -1.57
N GLU A 59 17.25 17.51 -2.62
CA GLU A 59 18.20 16.54 -3.21
C GLU A 59 19.46 17.20 -3.83
N LYS A 60 19.42 18.52 -4.05
CA LYS A 60 20.54 19.29 -4.61
C LYS A 60 21.54 19.72 -3.53
N LEU A 61 21.19 19.59 -2.25
CA LEU A 61 22.02 19.97 -1.12
C LEU A 61 22.98 18.84 -0.77
N THR A 62 24.24 19.17 -0.49
CA THR A 62 25.27 18.20 -0.10
C THR A 62 24.96 17.55 1.25
N ASP A 63 24.46 18.35 2.21
CA ASP A 63 23.99 17.88 3.51
C ASP A 63 22.74 18.67 3.90
N GLU A 64 21.57 18.08 3.63
CA GLU A 64 20.27 18.71 3.92
C GLU A 64 20.18 19.17 5.38
N THR A 65 20.59 18.33 6.33
CA THR A 65 20.41 18.63 7.75
C THR A 65 21.26 19.82 8.17
N GLN A 66 22.53 19.85 7.74
CA GLN A 66 23.44 20.94 8.07
C GLN A 66 23.09 22.25 7.36
N VAL A 67 22.66 22.18 6.10
CA VAL A 67 22.25 23.36 5.32
C VAL A 67 20.96 23.95 5.92
N LEU A 68 19.93 23.15 6.15
CA LEU A 68 18.66 23.61 6.72
C LEU A 68 18.83 24.16 8.15
N ALA A 69 19.77 23.63 8.94
CA ALA A 69 20.08 24.14 10.27
C ALA A 69 20.63 25.57 10.28
N ARG A 70 21.16 26.08 9.16
CA ARG A 70 21.61 27.48 9.03
C ARG A 70 20.47 28.47 8.80
N PHE A 71 19.26 27.99 8.49
CA PHE A 71 18.08 28.83 8.32
C PHE A 71 17.25 28.80 9.60
N GLU A 72 17.26 29.90 10.35
CA GLU A 72 16.46 30.05 11.57
C GLU A 72 14.98 29.76 11.29
N ASP A 73 14.27 29.14 12.24
CA ASP A 73 12.85 28.78 12.15
C ASP A 73 12.44 27.96 10.92
N PHE A 74 13.35 27.20 10.33
CA PHE A 74 12.96 26.28 9.26
C PHE A 74 11.96 25.24 9.80
N PRO A 75 10.81 25.01 9.12
CA PRO A 75 9.70 24.19 9.63
C PRO A 75 9.98 22.68 9.51
N ASN A 76 11.10 22.20 10.07
CA ASN A 76 11.57 20.82 10.00
C ASN A 76 10.50 19.82 10.45
N LYS A 77 9.83 20.08 11.58
CA LYS A 77 8.76 19.19 12.09
C LYS A 77 7.62 19.02 11.09
N LYS A 78 7.23 20.11 10.41
CA LYS A 78 6.18 20.09 9.40
C LYS A 78 6.66 19.38 8.14
N LEU A 79 7.90 19.62 7.71
CA LEU A 79 8.51 18.90 6.58
C LEU A 79 8.54 17.39 6.82
N GLU A 80 9.00 16.94 7.98
CA GLU A 80 9.00 15.51 8.34
C GLU A 80 7.59 14.93 8.40
N THR A 81 6.62 15.71 8.87
CA THR A 81 5.21 15.29 8.88
C THR A 81 4.66 15.16 7.45
N LEU A 82 5.00 16.09 6.54
CA LEU A 82 4.64 16.01 5.12
C LEU A 82 5.25 14.77 4.45
N ARG A 83 6.55 14.52 4.69
CA ARG A 83 7.25 13.32 4.21
C ARG A 83 6.57 12.05 4.68
N THR A 84 6.26 11.97 5.98
CA THR A 84 5.59 10.82 6.58
C THR A 84 4.20 10.59 5.99
N ALA A 85 3.40 11.65 5.85
CA ALA A 85 2.07 11.57 5.25
C ALA A 85 2.14 11.15 3.76
N ALA A 86 3.03 11.76 2.98
CA ALA A 86 3.21 11.43 1.56
C ALA A 86 3.69 9.98 1.37
N ALA A 87 4.63 9.52 2.19
CA ALA A 87 5.13 8.15 2.15
C ALA A 87 4.05 7.14 2.53
N LEU A 88 3.26 7.43 3.57
CA LEU A 88 2.14 6.59 3.99
C LEU A 88 1.10 6.47 2.87
N TYR A 89 0.66 7.58 2.30
CA TYR A 89 -0.32 7.56 1.22
C TYR A 89 0.21 6.82 -0.02
N SER A 90 1.45 7.10 -0.44
CA SER A 90 2.08 6.42 -1.59
C SER A 90 2.16 4.91 -1.39
N LYS A 91 2.43 4.45 -0.15
CA LYS A 91 2.44 3.03 0.19
C LYS A 91 1.05 2.40 0.05
N LEU A 92 0.01 3.08 0.53
CA LEU A 92 -1.38 2.62 0.44
C LEU A 92 -1.88 2.61 -1.01
N ASP A 93 -1.54 3.65 -1.77
CA ASP A 93 -1.87 3.75 -3.20
C ASP A 93 -1.17 2.67 -4.03
N ALA A 94 0.08 2.32 -3.69
CA ALA A 94 0.77 1.18 -4.30
C ALA A 94 0.07 -0.15 -3.99
N ILE A 95 -0.41 -0.35 -2.75
CA ILE A 95 -1.21 -1.55 -2.41
C ILE A 95 -2.48 -1.60 -3.24
N LEU A 96 -3.23 -0.50 -3.30
CA LEU A 96 -4.47 -0.39 -4.06
C LEU A 96 -4.25 -0.64 -5.56
N THR A 97 -3.20 -0.06 -6.13
CA THR A 97 -2.83 -0.25 -7.54
C THR A 97 -2.47 -1.71 -7.82
N ASN A 98 -1.73 -2.37 -6.93
CA ASN A 98 -1.39 -3.78 -7.06
C ASN A 98 -2.63 -4.69 -7.00
N LEU A 99 -3.61 -4.37 -6.15
CA LEU A 99 -4.86 -5.13 -6.06
C LEU A 99 -5.73 -4.96 -7.31
N THR A 100 -5.88 -3.73 -7.80
CA THR A 100 -6.73 -3.42 -8.97
C THR A 100 -6.12 -3.86 -10.30
N THR A 101 -4.80 -3.88 -10.41
CA THR A 101 -4.08 -4.35 -11.62
C THR A 101 -3.74 -5.84 -11.58
N TRP A 102 -4.24 -6.57 -10.58
CA TRP A 102 -3.92 -7.98 -10.39
C TRP A 102 -4.43 -8.82 -11.56
N LYS A 103 -3.51 -9.52 -12.24
CA LYS A 103 -3.85 -10.43 -13.33
C LYS A 103 -4.22 -11.80 -12.78
N ILE A 104 -5.40 -12.28 -13.15
CA ILE A 104 -5.87 -13.63 -12.89
C ILE A 104 -5.23 -14.52 -13.95
N GLU A 105 -4.21 -15.28 -13.54
CA GLU A 105 -3.43 -16.16 -14.42
C GLU A 105 -3.63 -17.62 -14.01
N THR A 106 -3.67 -18.50 -15.00
CA THR A 106 -3.61 -19.95 -14.80
C THR A 106 -2.15 -20.40 -14.59
N PRO A 107 -1.84 -21.33 -13.67
CA PRO A 107 -2.77 -22.16 -12.92
C PRO A 107 -3.29 -21.52 -11.62
N ILE A 108 -4.54 -21.84 -11.27
CA ILE A 108 -5.25 -21.25 -10.12
C ILE A 108 -4.55 -21.50 -8.79
N GLY A 109 -3.82 -22.62 -8.68
CA GLY A 109 -3.17 -23.00 -7.43
C GLY A 109 -2.13 -21.96 -7.02
N SER A 110 -1.26 -21.61 -7.97
CA SER A 110 -0.26 -20.55 -7.77
C SER A 110 -0.90 -19.17 -7.64
N LEU A 111 -2.04 -18.93 -8.30
CA LEU A 111 -2.78 -17.68 -8.15
C LEU A 111 -3.28 -17.53 -6.70
N LEU A 112 -3.95 -18.56 -6.16
CA LEU A 112 -4.43 -18.57 -4.78
C LEU A 112 -3.28 -18.45 -3.78
N ASP A 113 -2.16 -19.15 -4.00
CA ASP A 113 -0.97 -19.02 -3.15
C ASP A 113 -0.46 -17.56 -3.11
N ARG A 114 -0.38 -16.91 -4.27
CA ARG A 114 0.10 -15.53 -4.39
C ARG A 114 -0.87 -14.55 -3.73
N VAL A 115 -2.18 -14.73 -3.93
CA VAL A 115 -3.22 -13.88 -3.33
C VAL A 115 -3.27 -14.07 -1.81
N GLU A 116 -3.23 -15.30 -1.30
CA GLU A 116 -3.22 -15.59 0.13
C GLU A 116 -1.99 -14.99 0.83
N ASN A 117 -0.80 -15.13 0.24
CA ASN A 117 0.43 -14.53 0.77
C ASN A 117 0.36 -13.01 0.79
N TYR A 118 -0.17 -12.41 -0.28
CA TYR A 118 -0.32 -10.96 -0.37
C TYR A 118 -1.38 -10.43 0.62
N PHE A 119 -2.50 -11.13 0.77
CA PHE A 119 -3.52 -10.85 1.76
C PHE A 119 -2.95 -10.88 3.19
N ASN A 120 -2.16 -11.90 3.53
CA ASN A 120 -1.53 -11.99 4.86
C ASN A 120 -0.63 -10.78 5.15
N LYS A 121 0.12 -10.33 4.15
CA LYS A 121 0.99 -9.15 4.25
C LYS A 121 0.15 -7.87 4.44
N ILE A 122 -0.83 -7.64 3.58
CA ILE A 122 -1.69 -6.44 3.65
C ILE A 122 -2.45 -6.40 4.96
N LYS A 123 -3.01 -7.53 5.40
CA LYS A 123 -3.77 -7.61 6.65
C LYS A 123 -2.94 -7.11 7.84
N GLY A 124 -1.70 -7.58 7.98
CA GLY A 124 -0.82 -7.12 9.06
C GLY A 124 -0.49 -5.62 8.97
N GLU A 125 -0.26 -5.11 7.76
CA GLU A 125 0.00 -3.68 7.55
C GLU A 125 -1.24 -2.81 7.83
N MET A 126 -2.44 -3.27 7.46
CA MET A 126 -3.69 -2.57 7.71
C MET A 126 -4.08 -2.62 9.18
N ASP A 127 -3.89 -3.75 9.87
CA ASP A 127 -4.16 -3.88 11.31
C ASP A 127 -3.25 -2.93 12.12
N ALA A 128 -1.99 -2.76 11.71
CA ALA A 128 -1.09 -1.80 12.32
C ALA A 128 -1.56 -0.35 12.09
N LEU A 129 -1.98 -0.04 10.87
CA LEU A 129 -2.45 1.29 10.50
C LEU A 129 -3.81 1.63 11.14
N ASP A 130 -4.72 0.67 11.28
CA ASP A 130 -6.01 0.86 11.96
C ASP A 130 -5.82 1.20 13.46
N ARG A 131 -4.71 0.75 14.07
CA ARG A 131 -4.33 1.12 15.45
C ARG A 131 -3.68 2.50 15.56
N SER A 132 -2.90 2.91 14.55
CA SER A 132 -2.19 4.20 14.58
C SER A 132 -2.97 5.35 13.93
N LYS A 133 -4.04 5.07 13.17
CA LYS A 133 -4.76 6.08 12.37
C LYS A 133 -5.21 7.29 13.17
N ASP A 134 -5.68 7.13 14.40
CA ASP A 134 -6.19 8.24 15.20
C ASP A 134 -5.05 9.15 15.68
N ASP A 135 -3.90 8.57 16.00
CA ASP A 135 -2.69 9.31 16.39
C ASP A 135 -2.04 9.98 15.19
N ASP A 136 -1.97 9.26 14.05
CA ASP A 136 -1.48 9.79 12.78
C ASP A 136 -2.38 10.95 12.29
N ALA A 137 -3.70 10.81 12.38
CA ALA A 137 -4.67 11.85 12.04
C ALA A 137 -4.46 13.12 12.86
N LYS A 138 -4.34 12.99 14.19
CA LYS A 138 -4.04 14.12 15.09
C LYS A 138 -2.70 14.77 14.74
N ARG A 139 -1.66 13.96 14.51
CA ARG A 139 -0.32 14.45 14.14
C ARG A 139 -0.36 15.23 12.83
N PHE A 140 -1.01 14.71 11.80
CA PHE A 140 -1.14 15.39 10.50
C PHE A 140 -1.98 16.67 10.62
N GLN A 141 -3.09 16.62 11.36
CA GLN A 141 -3.96 17.78 11.58
C GLN A 141 -3.25 18.90 12.36
N SER A 142 -2.39 18.57 13.32
CA SER A 142 -1.57 19.56 14.05
C SER A 142 -0.68 20.41 13.12
N HIS A 143 -0.36 19.88 11.94
CA HIS A 143 0.40 20.53 10.89
C HIS A 143 -0.45 20.97 9.69
N LYS A 144 -1.79 20.99 9.83
CA LYS A 144 -2.77 21.36 8.78
C LYS A 144 -2.66 20.48 7.53
N ILE A 145 -2.38 19.20 7.74
CA ILE A 145 -2.37 18.18 6.68
C ILE A 145 -3.63 17.34 6.89
N THR A 146 -4.58 17.45 5.97
CA THR A 146 -5.74 16.57 5.92
C THR A 146 -5.30 15.29 5.24
N PHE A 147 -5.38 14.14 5.92
CA PHE A 147 -5.02 12.84 5.34
C PHE A 147 -6.28 12.06 4.99
N ASP A 148 -6.36 11.54 3.77
CA ASP A 148 -7.49 10.73 3.34
C ASP A 148 -7.33 9.27 3.78
N PHE A 149 -7.97 8.92 4.90
CA PHE A 149 -8.04 7.53 5.38
C PHE A 149 -9.06 6.68 4.63
N HIS A 150 -9.89 7.25 3.74
CA HIS A 150 -10.84 6.48 2.94
C HIS A 150 -10.15 5.48 2.01
N ILE A 151 -8.87 5.69 1.68
CA ILE A 151 -8.04 4.72 0.95
C ILE A 151 -8.00 3.34 1.64
N LEU A 152 -8.13 3.28 2.97
CA LEU A 152 -8.22 2.02 3.72
C LEU A 152 -9.47 1.22 3.34
N VAL A 153 -10.60 1.90 3.18
CA VAL A 153 -11.87 1.29 2.77
C VAL A 153 -11.74 0.77 1.34
N ARG A 154 -11.19 1.58 0.43
CA ARG A 154 -10.94 1.17 -0.96
C ARG A 154 -10.02 -0.05 -1.09
N ILE A 155 -9.01 -0.18 -0.23
CA ILE A 155 -8.15 -1.38 -0.17
C ILE A 155 -8.96 -2.59 0.30
N LYS A 156 -9.82 -2.45 1.30
CA LYS A 156 -10.71 -3.53 1.78
C LYS A 156 -11.67 -3.98 0.68
N GLU A 157 -12.32 -3.04 -0.01
CA GLU A 157 -13.20 -3.30 -1.15
C GLU A 157 -12.45 -4.02 -2.28
N SER A 158 -11.27 -3.52 -2.68
CA SER A 158 -10.46 -4.15 -3.73
C SER A 158 -10.00 -5.58 -3.36
N MET A 159 -9.84 -5.86 -2.07
CA MET A 159 -9.54 -7.21 -1.59
C MET A 159 -10.76 -8.14 -1.72
N VAL A 160 -11.96 -7.63 -1.43
CA VAL A 160 -13.22 -8.35 -1.66
C VAL A 160 -13.34 -8.67 -3.15
N ASP A 161 -13.16 -7.68 -4.03
CA ASP A 161 -13.19 -7.85 -5.48
C ASP A 161 -12.20 -8.91 -6.00
N LEU A 162 -10.97 -8.88 -5.50
CA LEU A 162 -9.94 -9.86 -5.87
C LEU A 162 -10.34 -11.27 -5.41
N SER A 163 -10.89 -11.40 -4.21
CA SER A 163 -11.37 -12.68 -3.68
C SER A 163 -12.57 -13.22 -4.48
N SER A 164 -13.52 -12.36 -4.86
CA SER A 164 -14.65 -12.70 -5.73
C SER A 164 -14.18 -13.21 -7.08
N SER A 165 -13.19 -12.54 -7.67
CA SER A 165 -12.66 -12.95 -8.95
C SER A 165 -11.91 -14.29 -8.88
N CYS A 166 -11.28 -14.60 -7.74
CA CYS A 166 -10.71 -15.92 -7.46
C CYS A 166 -11.80 -17.00 -7.34
N MET A 167 -12.91 -16.71 -6.64
CA MET A 167 -14.05 -17.63 -6.53
C MET A 167 -14.66 -17.94 -7.90
N GLU A 168 -14.96 -16.91 -8.70
CA GLU A 168 -15.48 -17.08 -10.07
C GLU A 168 -14.58 -17.96 -10.92
N PHE A 169 -13.27 -17.70 -10.88
CA PHE A 169 -12.31 -18.46 -11.67
C PHE A 169 -12.25 -19.92 -11.22
N THR A 170 -12.26 -20.20 -9.91
CA THR A 170 -12.32 -21.57 -9.39
C THR A 170 -13.60 -22.31 -9.75
N LEU A 171 -14.75 -21.63 -9.74
CA LEU A 171 -16.04 -22.21 -10.14
C LEU A 171 -16.05 -22.53 -11.63
N LYS A 172 -15.56 -21.61 -12.46
CA LYS A 172 -15.45 -21.81 -13.92
C LYS A 172 -14.61 -23.05 -14.25
N GLU A 173 -13.43 -23.17 -13.66
CA GLU A 173 -12.54 -24.30 -13.90
C GLU A 173 -13.13 -25.63 -13.41
N ARG A 174 -13.89 -25.63 -12.31
CA ARG A 174 -14.64 -26.83 -11.91
C ARG A 174 -15.72 -27.20 -12.91
N ARG A 175 -16.50 -26.23 -13.41
CA ARG A 175 -17.54 -26.50 -14.42
C ARG A 175 -16.92 -27.07 -15.70
N GLU A 176 -15.79 -26.52 -16.14
CA GLU A 176 -15.04 -27.04 -17.29
C GLU A 176 -14.47 -28.44 -17.04
N ALA A 177 -13.96 -28.71 -15.83
CA ALA A 177 -13.49 -30.04 -15.45
C ALA A 177 -14.62 -31.08 -15.42
N LYS A 178 -15.82 -30.72 -14.92
CA LYS A 178 -17.02 -31.56 -14.94
C LYS A 178 -17.46 -31.86 -16.37
N ALA A 179 -17.57 -30.84 -17.22
CA ALA A 179 -17.96 -31.01 -18.63
C ALA A 179 -16.97 -31.88 -19.43
N ALA A 180 -15.66 -31.78 -19.13
CA ALA A 180 -14.65 -32.65 -19.73
C ALA A 180 -14.70 -34.10 -19.21
N SER A 181 -15.20 -34.31 -17.98
CA SER A 181 -15.30 -35.64 -17.36
C SER A 181 -16.47 -36.48 -17.87
N ASP A 182 -17.53 -35.85 -18.39
CA ASP A 182 -18.70 -36.53 -18.95
C ASP A 182 -18.37 -37.28 -20.27
N GLY A 183 -17.22 -37.03 -20.88
CA GLY A 183 -16.76 -37.67 -22.13
C GLY A 183 -15.68 -38.76 -21.98
N GLU A 184 -14.88 -38.77 -20.91
CA GLU A 184 -13.79 -39.74 -20.70
C GLU A 184 -13.67 -40.17 -19.22
N ALA A 185 -14.20 -41.35 -18.91
CA ALA A 185 -14.09 -41.96 -17.58
C ALA A 185 -12.72 -42.64 -17.39
N GLY A 186 -11.81 -42.01 -16.65
CA GLY A 186 -10.51 -42.59 -16.29
C GLY A 186 -9.90 -42.01 -15.02
N SER A 187 -8.96 -42.74 -14.40
CA SER A 187 -8.28 -42.39 -13.13
C SER A 187 -7.61 -40.99 -13.10
N LYS A 188 -7.25 -40.42 -14.26
CA LYS A 188 -6.70 -39.05 -14.36
C LYS A 188 -7.77 -37.97 -14.14
N THR A 189 -9.00 -38.22 -14.58
CA THR A 189 -10.16 -37.32 -14.45
C THR A 189 -10.56 -37.14 -12.99
N GLU A 190 -10.54 -38.23 -12.22
CA GLU A 190 -10.85 -38.23 -10.79
C GLU A 190 -9.82 -37.47 -9.95
N LYS A 191 -8.52 -37.58 -10.29
CA LYS A 191 -7.45 -36.78 -9.66
C LYS A 191 -7.59 -35.29 -9.95
N LYS A 192 -8.03 -34.93 -11.16
CA LYS A 192 -8.27 -33.53 -11.56
C LYS A 192 -9.47 -32.93 -10.81
N LEU A 193 -10.56 -33.67 -10.68
CA LEU A 193 -11.73 -33.28 -9.88
C LEU A 193 -11.37 -33.07 -8.41
N LYS A 194 -10.65 -34.03 -7.78
CA LYS A 194 -10.17 -33.89 -6.39
C LYS A 194 -9.27 -32.66 -6.19
N ALA A 195 -8.43 -32.33 -7.17
CA ALA A 195 -7.62 -31.12 -7.14
C ALA A 195 -8.48 -29.84 -7.22
N CYS A 196 -9.50 -29.80 -8.09
CA CYS A 196 -10.46 -28.69 -8.18
C CYS A 196 -11.25 -28.50 -6.87
N THR A 197 -11.68 -29.58 -6.21
CA THR A 197 -12.40 -29.49 -4.92
C THR A 197 -11.52 -28.89 -3.82
N LYS A 198 -10.22 -29.27 -3.77
CA LYS A 198 -9.26 -28.62 -2.87
C LYS A 198 -9.12 -27.13 -3.17
N MET A 199 -9.13 -26.73 -4.44
CA MET A 199 -9.04 -25.32 -4.84
C MET A 199 -10.28 -24.52 -4.45
N LEU A 200 -11.47 -25.09 -4.61
CA LEU A 200 -12.71 -24.46 -4.12
C LEU A 200 -12.65 -24.22 -2.63
N TRP A 201 -12.28 -25.24 -1.84
CA TRP A 201 -12.17 -25.08 -0.40
C TRP A 201 -11.20 -23.95 0.00
N ARG A 202 -10.07 -23.83 -0.71
CA ARG A 202 -9.13 -22.73 -0.51
C ARG A 202 -9.72 -21.37 -0.86
N ALA A 203 -10.41 -21.25 -2.00
CA ALA A 203 -11.07 -20.01 -2.39
C ALA A 203 -12.16 -19.61 -1.38
N PHE A 204 -12.92 -20.58 -0.86
CA PHE A 204 -13.88 -20.35 0.23
C PHE A 204 -13.21 -19.80 1.48
N GLN A 205 -12.12 -20.45 1.91
CA GLN A 205 -11.36 -20.02 3.08
C GLN A 205 -10.78 -18.61 2.91
N LEU A 206 -10.25 -18.30 1.72
CA LEU A 206 -9.78 -16.96 1.39
C LEU A 206 -10.92 -15.94 1.47
N ALA A 207 -12.06 -16.21 0.84
CA ALA A 207 -13.22 -15.32 0.83
C ALA A 207 -13.74 -15.05 2.25
N PHE A 208 -13.81 -16.06 3.11
CA PHE A 208 -14.19 -15.91 4.52
C PHE A 208 -13.18 -15.07 5.31
N ARG A 209 -11.88 -15.26 5.08
CA ARG A 209 -10.84 -14.43 5.71
C ARG A 209 -10.92 -12.98 5.23
N VAL A 210 -11.25 -12.76 3.96
CA VAL A 210 -11.47 -11.42 3.41
C VAL A 210 -12.74 -10.79 3.96
N TYR A 211 -13.84 -11.54 4.11
CA TYR A 211 -15.07 -11.09 4.78
C TYR A 211 -14.79 -10.52 6.17
N THR A 212 -14.08 -11.29 7.00
CA THR A 212 -13.74 -10.87 8.37
C THR A 212 -12.79 -9.66 8.39
N PHE A 213 -11.92 -9.52 7.39
CA PHE A 213 -10.99 -8.41 7.26
C PHE A 213 -11.68 -7.11 6.78
N ALA A 214 -12.57 -7.21 5.79
CA ALA A 214 -13.30 -6.08 5.24
C ALA A 214 -14.46 -5.64 6.15
N GLY A 215 -14.95 -6.54 7.01
CA GLY A 215 -16.14 -6.32 7.84
C GLY A 215 -17.46 -6.58 7.10
N GLY A 216 -17.39 -7.28 5.96
CA GLY A 216 -18.53 -7.56 5.10
C GLY A 216 -18.10 -7.98 3.70
N HIS A 217 -19.08 -8.41 2.91
CA HIS A 217 -18.98 -8.71 1.48
C HIS A 217 -19.93 -7.78 0.72
N ASP A 218 -19.67 -7.59 -0.57
CA ASP A 218 -20.65 -7.01 -1.48
C ASP A 218 -21.60 -8.12 -1.99
N ASP A 219 -22.70 -7.73 -2.65
CA ASP A 219 -23.71 -8.67 -3.13
C ASP A 219 -23.12 -9.75 -4.06
N ARG A 220 -22.08 -9.39 -4.83
CA ARG A 220 -21.36 -10.31 -5.71
C ARG A 220 -20.57 -11.36 -4.92
N ALA A 221 -19.74 -10.94 -3.95
CA ALA A 221 -18.96 -11.85 -3.12
C ALA A 221 -19.86 -12.80 -2.32
N ASP A 222 -21.00 -12.29 -1.82
CA ASP A 222 -21.98 -13.10 -1.08
C ASP A 222 -22.61 -14.18 -1.97
N MET A 223 -23.01 -13.82 -3.20
CA MET A 223 -23.58 -14.77 -4.15
C MET A 223 -22.59 -15.87 -4.51
N LEU A 224 -21.35 -15.50 -4.82
CA LEU A 224 -20.28 -16.44 -5.17
C LEU A 224 -19.90 -17.35 -4.01
N SER A 225 -19.85 -16.81 -2.79
CA SER A 225 -19.55 -17.59 -1.59
C SER A 225 -20.62 -18.66 -1.35
N ARG A 226 -21.90 -18.32 -1.55
CA ARG A 226 -23.01 -19.28 -1.45
C ARG A 226 -22.97 -20.34 -2.53
N GLU A 227 -22.74 -19.95 -3.78
CA GLU A 227 -22.62 -20.87 -4.89
C GLU A 227 -21.45 -21.84 -4.65
N LEU A 228 -20.31 -21.32 -4.22
CA LEU A 228 -19.12 -22.11 -3.95
C LEU A 228 -19.33 -23.08 -2.78
N ALA A 229 -20.08 -22.68 -1.74
CA ALA A 229 -20.49 -23.57 -0.66
C ALA A 229 -21.40 -24.71 -1.15
N GLN A 230 -22.44 -24.41 -1.94
CA GLN A 230 -23.32 -25.44 -2.52
C GLN A 230 -22.55 -26.43 -3.39
N GLU A 231 -21.63 -25.92 -4.21
CA GLU A 231 -20.77 -26.73 -5.04
C GLU A 231 -19.90 -27.67 -4.19
N ILE A 232 -19.35 -27.21 -3.05
CA ILE A 232 -18.59 -28.04 -2.11
C ILE A 232 -19.48 -29.09 -1.44
N GLU A 233 -20.69 -28.73 -1.01
CA GLU A 233 -21.64 -29.64 -0.33
C GLU A 233 -22.17 -30.74 -1.27
N ASN A 234 -22.34 -30.43 -2.55
CA ASN A 234 -22.81 -31.38 -3.56
C ASN A 234 -21.73 -32.38 -4.01
N GLU A 235 -20.49 -32.32 -3.49
CA GLU A 235 -19.48 -33.36 -3.73
C GLU A 235 -19.79 -34.59 -2.88
N PRO A 236 -20.02 -35.77 -3.48
CA PRO A 236 -20.15 -37.01 -2.71
C PRO A 236 -18.81 -37.30 -2.03
N HIS A 237 -18.82 -37.37 -0.70
CA HIS A 237 -17.71 -37.92 0.08
C HIS A 237 -17.51 -39.40 -0.28
N HIS A 238 -16.62 -39.67 -1.24
CA HIS A 238 -16.15 -41.02 -1.57
C HIS A 238 -14.64 -41.14 -1.45
#